data_AF-A0A519LJG8-F1
#
_entry.id   AF-A0A519LJG8-F1
#
_cell.length_a   1.000
_cell.length_b   1.000
_cell.length_c   1.000
_cell.angle_alpha   90.00
_cell.angle_beta   90.00
_cell.angle_gamma   90.00
#
_symmetry.space_group_name_H-M   'P 1'
#
loop_
_entity.id
_entity.type
_entity.pdbx_description
1 polymer ?
#
loop_
_entity_poly.entity_id
_entity_poly.type
_entity_poly.pdbx_seq_one_letter_code
_entity_poly.pdbx_strand_id
1 'polypeptide(L)'
;MIFSGITSYQSKTIENPASLFFCDTLAPTNFQITNITQTSVSVSWTLDPNTSDYIVRIRPVGSPAWLISFVQTNSMGNYTFSGLMSCTNYEVQVSKVCTSTGTWSNILSFITLSNGVCSLATNEIQKNPAQNIYPNPVSDILNISGISSQVDFEIYNATGENVSSGRISDNKANVHQLLKGIYFIQINDKGKTSRLKFIKK
;
A
#
# COMPACT_ATOMS: atom_id res chain seq x y z
N MET A 1 -46.71 -75.36 25.89
CA MET A 1 -45.62 -75.33 24.89
C MET A 1 -46.33 -75.26 23.55
N ILE A 2 -46.29 -74.21 22.73
CA ILE A 2 -45.23 -73.24 22.44
C ILE A 2 -45.92 -71.97 21.89
N PHE A 3 -45.47 -70.78 22.30
CA PHE A 3 -45.82 -69.50 21.67
C PHE A 3 -44.91 -69.29 20.44
N SER A 4 -45.46 -68.78 19.34
CA SER A 4 -44.65 -68.16 18.28
C SER A 4 -45.44 -67.01 17.65
N GLY A 5 -45.02 -65.80 18.00
CA GLY A 5 -45.54 -64.55 17.47
C GLY A 5 -45.10 -64.32 16.02
N ILE A 6 -45.94 -63.59 15.28
CA ILE A 6 -45.64 -63.10 13.94
C ILE A 6 -45.37 -61.60 14.11
N THR A 7 -44.10 -61.21 14.11
CA THR A 7 -43.72 -59.80 13.93
C THR A 7 -43.78 -59.47 12.45
N SER A 8 -44.73 -58.63 12.05
CA SER A 8 -44.75 -58.00 10.73
C SER A 8 -43.54 -57.07 10.58
N TYR A 9 -42.59 -57.45 9.74
CA TYR A 9 -41.53 -56.54 9.30
C TYR A 9 -42.12 -55.60 8.25
N GLN A 10 -42.38 -54.35 8.63
CA GLN A 10 -42.56 -53.28 7.65
C GLN A 10 -41.17 -53.02 7.04
N SER A 11 -41.03 -53.23 5.73
CA SER A 11 -39.81 -52.83 5.01
C SER A 11 -39.69 -51.32 5.05
N LYS A 12 -38.82 -50.81 5.94
CA LYS A 12 -38.37 -49.42 5.86
C LYS A 12 -37.58 -49.31 4.56
N THR A 13 -38.16 -48.64 3.57
CA THR A 13 -37.43 -48.21 2.38
C THR A 13 -36.19 -47.47 2.84
N ILE A 14 -35.02 -48.01 2.55
CA ILE A 14 -33.75 -47.30 2.71
C ILE A 14 -33.81 -46.22 1.63
N GLU A 15 -34.13 -44.99 2.02
CA GLU A 15 -33.88 -43.83 1.17
C GLU A 15 -32.39 -43.87 0.81
N ASN A 16 -32.10 -44.02 -0.48
CA ASN A 16 -30.78 -43.84 -1.05
C ASN A 16 -30.20 -42.52 -0.49
N PRO A 17 -29.06 -42.52 0.22
CA PRO A 17 -28.46 -41.27 0.68
C PRO A 17 -27.87 -40.60 -0.56
N ALA A 18 -28.72 -39.90 -1.32
CA ALA A 18 -28.26 -38.90 -2.25
C ALA A 18 -27.38 -37.97 -1.43
N SER A 19 -26.08 -38.04 -1.69
CA SER A 19 -25.06 -37.15 -1.15
C SER A 19 -25.56 -35.73 -1.28
N LEU A 20 -26.08 -35.18 -0.18
CA LEU A 20 -26.46 -33.77 -0.11
C LEU A 20 -25.14 -33.01 -0.09
N PHE A 21 -24.70 -32.57 -1.27
CA PHE A 21 -23.61 -31.63 -1.43
C PHE A 21 -23.95 -30.37 -0.62
N PHE A 22 -23.42 -30.27 0.59
CA PHE A 22 -23.63 -29.11 1.45
C PHE A 22 -22.38 -28.23 1.40
N CYS A 23 -22.47 -27.18 0.60
CA CYS A 23 -21.50 -26.09 0.60
C CYS A 23 -21.70 -25.27 1.87
N ASP A 24 -20.76 -25.32 2.81
CA ASP A 24 -20.81 -24.46 3.98
C ASP A 24 -20.49 -23.00 3.59
N THR A 25 -21.02 -22.03 4.34
CA THR A 25 -20.81 -20.60 4.07
C THR A 25 -19.60 -20.04 4.84
N LEU A 26 -18.71 -20.87 5.36
CA LEU A 26 -17.53 -20.44 6.09
C LEU A 26 -16.44 -19.99 5.12
N ALA A 27 -15.57 -19.10 5.60
CA ALA A 27 -14.43 -18.65 4.80
C ALA A 27 -13.48 -19.82 4.48
N PRO A 28 -12.83 -19.82 3.30
CA PRO A 28 -11.79 -20.79 2.99
C PRO A 28 -10.63 -20.73 3.99
N THR A 29 -10.08 -21.89 4.34
CA THR A 29 -8.95 -22.00 5.28
C THR A 29 -7.60 -21.90 4.57
N ASN A 30 -6.53 -21.64 5.32
CA ASN A 30 -5.16 -21.50 4.81
C ASN A 30 -5.02 -20.48 3.66
N PHE A 31 -5.84 -19.41 3.69
CA PHE A 31 -5.73 -18.32 2.75
C PHE A 31 -4.38 -17.61 2.92
N GLN A 32 -3.64 -17.49 1.83
CA GLN A 32 -2.27 -16.97 1.85
C GLN A 32 -1.91 -16.28 0.55
N ILE A 33 -0.95 -15.36 0.64
CA ILE A 33 -0.39 -14.64 -0.49
C ILE A 33 0.93 -15.31 -0.89
N THR A 34 1.15 -15.46 -2.19
CA THR A 34 2.36 -16.04 -2.78
C THR A 34 2.77 -15.23 -4.02
N ASN A 35 4.03 -15.34 -4.43
CA ASN A 35 4.55 -14.78 -5.70
C ASN A 35 4.10 -13.34 -6.00
N ILE A 36 4.46 -12.40 -5.13
CA ILE A 36 4.21 -10.97 -5.37
C ILE A 36 5.21 -10.46 -6.41
N THR A 37 4.72 -9.80 -7.45
CA THR A 37 5.53 -9.12 -8.46
C THR A 37 5.21 -7.62 -8.50
N GLN A 38 5.72 -6.91 -9.50
CA GLN A 38 5.44 -5.48 -9.69
C GLN A 38 4.01 -5.21 -10.13
N THR A 39 3.39 -6.16 -10.83
CA THR A 39 2.08 -5.98 -11.46
C THR A 39 1.15 -7.18 -11.24
N SER A 40 1.55 -8.13 -10.40
CA SER A 40 0.74 -9.30 -10.09
C SER A 40 0.96 -9.81 -8.68
N VAL A 41 0.00 -10.61 -8.21
CA VAL A 41 0.10 -11.40 -6.98
C VAL A 41 -0.63 -12.72 -7.17
N SER A 42 -0.11 -13.79 -6.61
CA SER A 42 -0.82 -15.07 -6.49
C SER A 42 -1.39 -15.23 -5.09
N VAL A 43 -2.58 -15.78 -5.00
CA VAL A 43 -3.22 -16.16 -3.73
C VAL A 43 -3.61 -17.63 -3.79
N SER A 44 -3.59 -18.29 -2.65
CA SER A 44 -4.03 -19.68 -2.52
C SER A 44 -4.80 -19.91 -1.22
N TRP A 45 -5.63 -20.95 -1.23
CA TRP A 45 -6.42 -21.41 -0.10
C TRP A 45 -6.61 -22.93 -0.18
N THR A 46 -7.06 -23.55 0.92
CA THR A 46 -7.44 -24.96 0.93
C THR A 46 -8.79 -25.15 0.25
N LEU A 47 -8.85 -26.09 -0.71
CA LEU A 47 -10.10 -26.47 -1.36
C LEU A 47 -11.05 -27.15 -0.38
N ASP A 48 -12.30 -26.71 -0.42
CA ASP A 48 -13.41 -27.46 0.15
C ASP A 48 -13.99 -28.39 -0.94
N PRO A 49 -14.02 -29.72 -0.71
CA PRO A 49 -14.57 -30.68 -1.67
C PRO A 49 -16.06 -30.46 -1.99
N ASN A 50 -16.80 -29.76 -1.13
CA ASN A 50 -18.21 -29.47 -1.32
C ASN A 50 -18.47 -28.12 -2.02
N THR A 51 -17.41 -27.40 -2.42
CA THR A 51 -17.50 -26.08 -3.06
C THR A 51 -16.81 -26.09 -4.42
N SER A 52 -17.56 -25.78 -5.48
CA SER A 52 -17.02 -25.71 -6.84
C SER A 52 -16.55 -24.31 -7.24
N ASP A 53 -17.13 -23.27 -6.63
CA ASP A 53 -16.94 -21.89 -7.03
C ASP A 53 -16.42 -21.02 -5.88
N TYR A 54 -15.52 -20.11 -6.21
CA TYR A 54 -14.96 -19.14 -5.30
C TYR A 54 -15.01 -17.75 -5.93
N ILE A 55 -15.00 -16.75 -5.07
CA ILE A 55 -14.85 -15.36 -5.46
C ILE A 55 -13.67 -14.78 -4.71
N VAL A 56 -12.78 -14.13 -5.44
CA VAL A 56 -11.64 -13.41 -4.89
C VAL A 56 -11.82 -11.94 -5.18
N ARG A 57 -11.38 -11.08 -4.26
CA ARG A 57 -11.41 -9.64 -4.45
C ARG A 57 -10.15 -8.98 -3.95
N ILE A 58 -9.72 -7.95 -4.67
CA ILE A 58 -8.53 -7.15 -4.35
C ILE A 58 -8.84 -5.66 -4.50
N ARG A 59 -8.24 -4.81 -3.68
CA ARG A 59 -8.25 -3.36 -3.89
C ARG A 59 -7.03 -2.67 -3.28
N PRO A 60 -6.64 -1.49 -3.76
CA PRO A 60 -5.69 -0.65 -3.04
C PRO A 60 -6.25 -0.32 -1.65
N VAL A 61 -5.41 -0.35 -0.63
CA VAL A 61 -5.81 0.00 0.75
C VAL A 61 -6.38 1.42 0.75
N GLY A 62 -7.56 1.59 1.34
CA GLY A 62 -8.29 2.87 1.38
C GLY A 62 -9.17 3.16 0.16
N SER A 63 -9.09 2.36 -0.90
CA SER A 63 -10.05 2.43 -2.00
C SER A 63 -11.43 1.91 -1.54
N PRO A 64 -12.55 2.55 -1.92
CA PRO A 64 -13.86 1.99 -1.67
C PRO A 64 -14.22 0.85 -2.65
N ALA A 65 -13.58 0.80 -3.82
CA ALA A 65 -13.91 -0.12 -4.90
C ALA A 65 -13.06 -1.39 -4.88
N TRP A 66 -13.72 -2.56 -4.94
CA TRP A 66 -13.09 -3.88 -5.06
C TRP A 66 -13.05 -4.34 -6.53
N LEU A 67 -11.89 -4.81 -6.98
CA LEU A 67 -11.79 -5.64 -8.19
C LEU A 67 -12.14 -7.08 -7.80
N ILE A 68 -13.09 -7.68 -8.50
CA ILE A 68 -13.68 -8.98 -8.18
C ILE A 68 -13.41 -9.95 -9.32
N SER A 69 -13.01 -11.18 -8.98
CA SER A 69 -12.85 -12.27 -9.93
C SER A 69 -13.54 -13.54 -9.45
N PHE A 70 -14.26 -14.18 -10.35
CA PHE A 70 -14.90 -15.48 -10.13
C PHE A 70 -13.93 -16.61 -10.53
N VAL A 71 -13.83 -17.63 -9.69
CA VAL A 71 -12.90 -18.73 -9.86
C VAL A 71 -13.69 -20.04 -9.78
N GLN A 72 -13.77 -20.75 -10.89
CA GLN A 72 -14.32 -22.10 -10.93
C GLN A 72 -13.17 -23.08 -10.75
N THR A 73 -13.18 -23.87 -9.68
CA THR A 73 -12.04 -24.75 -9.37
C THR A 73 -12.38 -26.21 -9.67
N ASN A 74 -11.60 -26.83 -10.54
CA ASN A 74 -11.71 -28.26 -10.83
C ASN A 74 -10.64 -29.09 -10.09
N SER A 75 -9.59 -28.45 -9.57
CA SER A 75 -8.45 -29.17 -8.95
C SER A 75 -7.48 -28.34 -8.08
N MET A 76 -7.56 -27.00 -8.06
CA MET A 76 -6.67 -26.18 -7.20
C MET A 76 -7.33 -24.89 -6.72
N GLY A 77 -7.14 -24.56 -5.43
CA GLY A 77 -7.63 -23.33 -4.81
C GLY A 77 -6.61 -22.20 -4.90
N ASN A 78 -6.42 -21.64 -6.09
CA ASN A 78 -5.54 -20.50 -6.30
C ASN A 78 -6.08 -19.51 -7.33
N TYR A 79 -5.55 -18.29 -7.30
CA TYR A 79 -5.81 -17.27 -8.29
C TYR A 79 -4.64 -16.31 -8.42
N THR A 80 -4.42 -15.76 -9.61
CA THR A 80 -3.41 -14.71 -9.83
C THR A 80 -4.08 -13.45 -10.33
N PHE A 81 -3.96 -12.37 -9.56
CA PHE A 81 -4.31 -11.03 -10.03
C PHE A 81 -3.16 -10.47 -10.85
N SER A 82 -3.45 -9.87 -11.99
CA SER A 82 -2.49 -9.21 -12.88
C SER A 82 -2.93 -7.78 -13.19
N GLY A 83 -2.04 -6.98 -13.78
CA GLY A 83 -2.33 -5.58 -14.11
C GLY A 83 -2.42 -4.66 -12.89
N LEU A 84 -1.80 -5.05 -11.77
CA LEU A 84 -1.72 -4.23 -10.57
C LEU A 84 -0.73 -3.08 -10.78
N MET A 85 -0.95 -1.98 -10.06
CA MET A 85 0.02 -0.89 -9.99
C MET A 85 1.20 -1.31 -9.09
N SER A 86 2.42 -0.98 -9.50
CA SER A 86 3.61 -1.21 -8.68
C SER A 86 3.62 -0.30 -7.44
N CYS A 87 4.40 -0.67 -6.42
CA CYS A 87 4.52 0.08 -5.17
C CYS A 87 3.20 0.47 -4.49
N THR A 88 2.18 -0.35 -4.66
CA THR A 88 0.84 -0.05 -4.15
C THR A 88 0.48 -1.06 -3.08
N ASN A 89 0.04 -0.56 -1.93
CA ASN A 89 -0.50 -1.39 -0.85
C ASN A 89 -1.88 -1.89 -1.26
N TYR A 90 -2.04 -3.20 -1.33
CA TYR A 90 -3.30 -3.88 -1.64
C TYR A 90 -3.79 -4.70 -0.45
N GLU A 91 -5.10 -4.84 -0.38
CA GLU A 91 -5.78 -5.81 0.48
C GLU A 91 -6.59 -6.79 -0.37
N VAL A 92 -6.60 -8.06 0.05
CA VAL A 92 -7.18 -9.17 -0.70
C VAL A 92 -7.96 -10.11 0.21
N GLN A 93 -9.05 -10.68 -0.32
CA GLN A 93 -9.90 -11.66 0.35
C GLN A 93 -10.42 -12.72 -0.62
N VAL A 94 -10.80 -13.87 -0.07
CA VAL A 94 -11.50 -14.94 -0.79
C VAL A 94 -12.76 -15.35 -0.04
N SER A 95 -13.78 -15.78 -0.77
CA SER A 95 -14.99 -16.40 -0.24
C SER A 95 -15.39 -17.59 -1.11
N LYS A 96 -16.03 -18.58 -0.48
CA LYS A 96 -16.78 -19.62 -1.19
C LYS A 96 -18.01 -19.01 -1.85
N VAL A 97 -18.44 -19.61 -2.96
CA VAL A 97 -19.72 -19.32 -3.62
C VAL A 97 -20.54 -20.61 -3.58
N CYS A 98 -21.67 -20.54 -2.87
CA CYS A 98 -22.67 -21.59 -2.85
C CYS A 98 -23.88 -21.12 -3.69
N THR A 99 -25.08 -21.08 -3.14
CA THR A 99 -26.22 -20.34 -3.73
C THR A 99 -26.05 -18.81 -3.65
N SER A 100 -25.21 -18.35 -2.71
CA SER A 100 -24.78 -16.97 -2.55
C SER A 100 -23.32 -16.94 -2.14
N THR A 101 -22.72 -15.74 -2.15
CA THR A 101 -21.40 -15.53 -1.56
C THR A 101 -21.46 -15.79 -0.05
N GLY A 102 -20.54 -16.63 0.43
CA GLY A 102 -20.38 -16.94 1.84
C GLY A 102 -19.62 -15.86 2.63
N THR A 103 -19.05 -16.28 3.76
CA THR A 103 -18.22 -15.41 4.60
C THR A 103 -16.87 -15.19 3.95
N TRP A 104 -16.42 -13.93 3.88
CA TRP A 104 -15.09 -13.58 3.42
C TRP A 104 -14.01 -14.01 4.41
N SER A 105 -12.85 -14.41 3.90
CA SER A 105 -11.64 -14.63 4.70
C SER A 105 -11.22 -13.38 5.49
N ASN A 106 -10.32 -13.56 6.44
CA ASN A 106 -9.56 -12.43 6.97
C ASN A 106 -8.90 -11.65 5.82
N ILE A 107 -8.80 -10.34 6.00
CA ILE A 107 -8.07 -9.49 5.06
C ILE A 107 -6.59 -9.82 5.18
N LEU A 108 -5.94 -10.06 4.04
CA LEU A 108 -4.50 -10.06 3.92
C LEU A 108 -4.06 -8.84 3.14
N SER A 109 -2.94 -8.24 3.55
CA SER A 109 -2.36 -7.06 2.89
C SER A 109 -0.95 -7.34 2.39
N PHE A 110 -0.59 -6.73 1.27
CA PHE A 110 0.75 -6.79 0.70
C PHE A 110 1.06 -5.52 -0.11
N ILE A 111 2.33 -5.34 -0.46
CA ILE A 111 2.78 -4.28 -1.36
C ILE A 111 3.33 -4.90 -2.64
N THR A 112 2.92 -4.42 -3.80
CA THR A 112 3.52 -4.83 -5.09
C THR A 112 4.97 -4.36 -5.18
N LEU A 113 5.82 -5.18 -5.81
CA LEU A 113 7.24 -4.87 -5.96
C LEU A 113 7.48 -3.70 -6.91
N SER A 114 8.74 -3.28 -7.03
CA SER A 114 9.21 -2.34 -8.04
C SER A 114 10.65 -2.63 -8.43
N ASN A 115 11.03 -2.25 -9.66
CA ASN A 115 12.42 -2.24 -10.12
C ASN A 115 13.30 -1.17 -9.43
N GLY A 116 12.74 -0.41 -8.49
CA GLY A 116 13.45 0.59 -7.70
C GLY A 116 12.79 0.79 -6.33
N VAL A 117 13.08 1.93 -5.72
CA VAL A 117 12.51 2.29 -4.42
C VAL A 117 11.03 2.64 -4.57
N CYS A 118 10.18 2.02 -3.75
CA CYS A 118 8.82 2.50 -3.54
C CYS A 118 8.86 3.78 -2.72
N SER A 119 9.11 4.89 -3.42
CA SER A 119 9.05 6.21 -2.82
C SER A 119 7.58 6.55 -2.56
N LEU A 120 7.13 6.33 -1.33
CA LEU A 120 6.06 7.14 -0.78
C LEU A 120 6.60 8.57 -0.72
N ALA A 121 6.35 9.34 -1.77
CA ALA A 121 6.88 10.69 -1.86
C ALA A 121 6.22 11.57 -0.77
N THR A 122 6.93 11.82 0.32
CA THR A 122 7.08 13.23 0.69
C THR A 122 7.99 13.83 -0.38
N ASN A 123 7.70 15.03 -0.87
CA ASN A 123 8.63 15.72 -1.75
C ASN A 123 9.94 15.93 -0.98
N GLU A 124 10.85 14.95 -1.05
CA GLU A 124 12.23 15.15 -0.67
C GLU A 124 12.74 16.14 -1.69
N ILE A 125 12.75 17.39 -1.27
CA ILE A 125 13.40 18.49 -1.92
C ILE A 125 14.82 17.99 -2.21
N GLN A 126 15.05 17.56 -3.46
CA GLN A 126 16.30 16.93 -3.86
C GLN A 126 17.41 17.90 -3.53
N LYS A 127 18.31 17.48 -2.63
CA LYS A 127 19.57 18.19 -2.41
C LYS A 127 20.31 18.20 -3.74
N ASN A 128 20.19 19.28 -4.50
CA ASN A 128 20.95 19.48 -5.72
C ASN A 128 22.44 19.50 -5.30
N PRO A 129 23.27 18.51 -5.69
CA PRO A 129 24.64 18.41 -5.22
C PRO A 129 25.51 19.61 -5.66
N ALA A 130 25.08 20.35 -6.68
CA ALA A 130 25.73 21.59 -7.10
C ALA A 130 25.41 22.79 -6.18
N GLN A 131 24.32 22.73 -5.41
CA GLN A 131 23.83 23.84 -4.61
C GLN A 131 24.28 23.74 -3.16
N ASN A 132 25.17 24.64 -2.76
CA ASN A 132 25.74 24.67 -1.42
C ASN A 132 25.64 26.09 -0.84
N ILE A 133 25.75 26.18 0.48
CA ILE A 133 25.74 27.45 1.20
C ILE A 133 26.95 27.59 2.12
N TYR A 134 27.54 28.79 2.16
CA TYR A 134 28.75 29.07 2.94
C TYR A 134 28.91 30.56 3.27
N PRO A 135 29.57 30.91 4.38
CA PRO A 135 30.07 30.01 5.42
C PRO A 135 28.92 29.44 6.26
N ASN A 136 29.09 28.25 6.80
CA ASN A 136 28.22 27.71 7.84
C ASN A 136 29.12 27.24 8.99
N PRO A 137 29.11 27.89 10.18
CA PRO A 137 28.22 28.96 10.62
C PRO A 137 28.43 30.34 9.98
N VAL A 138 27.35 31.10 9.77
CA VAL A 138 27.33 32.43 9.13
C VAL A 138 27.15 33.57 10.13
N SER A 139 27.79 34.71 9.88
CA SER A 139 27.47 35.98 10.55
C SER A 139 26.42 36.75 9.74
N ASP A 140 26.80 37.43 8.67
CA ASP A 140 25.93 38.46 8.08
C ASP A 140 25.47 38.12 6.67
N ILE A 141 26.34 37.46 5.89
CA ILE A 141 26.10 37.17 4.49
C ILE A 141 26.32 35.68 4.24
N LEU A 142 25.28 35.02 3.73
CA LEU A 142 25.33 33.64 3.27
C LEU A 142 25.52 33.64 1.75
N ASN A 143 26.59 33.01 1.27
CA ASN A 143 26.82 32.79 -0.15
C ASN A 143 26.15 31.47 -0.58
N ILE A 144 25.58 31.46 -1.78
CA ILE A 144 24.88 30.32 -2.36
C ILE A 144 25.54 29.98 -3.71
N SER A 145 26.09 28.77 -3.84
CA SER A 145 26.56 28.26 -5.14
C SER A 145 25.47 27.45 -5.84
N GLY A 146 25.63 27.21 -7.15
CA GLY A 146 24.77 26.27 -7.90
C GLY A 146 23.34 26.75 -8.15
N ILE A 147 23.14 28.06 -8.25
CA ILE A 147 21.85 28.70 -8.58
C ILE A 147 21.93 29.44 -9.91
N SER A 148 20.80 29.54 -10.60
CA SER A 148 20.62 30.49 -11.71
C SER A 148 20.69 31.93 -11.21
N SER A 149 20.99 32.88 -12.12
CA SER A 149 20.95 34.31 -11.81
C SER A 149 19.55 34.74 -11.35
N GLN A 150 19.46 35.41 -10.19
CA GLN A 150 18.22 35.96 -9.60
C GLN A 150 17.15 34.90 -9.29
N VAL A 151 17.28 34.25 -8.13
CA VAL A 151 16.31 33.28 -7.61
C VAL A 151 15.64 33.81 -6.34
N ASP A 152 14.36 33.46 -6.15
CA ASP A 152 13.64 33.78 -4.92
C ASP A 152 14.07 32.82 -3.79
N PHE A 153 14.13 33.34 -2.57
CA PHE A 153 14.42 32.56 -1.38
C PHE A 153 13.50 32.92 -0.21
N GLU A 154 13.34 31.94 0.68
CA GLU A 154 12.64 32.07 1.96
C GLU A 154 13.49 31.43 3.05
N ILE A 155 13.50 32.00 4.25
CA ILE A 155 14.22 31.47 5.40
C ILE A 155 13.21 31.13 6.48
N TYR A 156 13.35 29.93 7.00
CA TYR A 156 12.52 29.38 8.06
C TYR A 156 13.36 29.14 9.32
N ASN A 157 12.80 29.44 10.48
CA ASN A 157 13.40 29.04 11.75
C ASN A 157 13.15 27.54 12.06
N ALA A 158 13.63 27.07 13.20
CA ALA A 158 13.49 25.68 13.61
C ALA A 158 12.04 25.24 13.87
N THR A 159 11.12 26.16 14.14
CA THR A 159 9.68 25.88 14.32
C THR A 159 8.91 25.94 12.99
N GLY A 160 9.56 26.27 11.88
CA GLY A 160 8.96 26.33 10.55
C GLY A 160 8.27 27.65 10.22
N GLU A 161 8.46 28.70 11.03
CA GLU A 161 8.00 30.05 10.72
C GLU A 161 8.90 30.69 9.67
N ASN A 162 8.30 31.35 8.67
CA ASN A 162 9.03 32.17 7.70
C ASN A 162 9.49 33.47 8.37
N VAL A 163 10.81 33.64 8.51
CA VAL A 163 11.43 34.77 9.22
C VAL A 163 12.08 35.78 8.27
N SER A 164 12.27 35.44 7.00
CA SER A 164 12.85 36.33 5.99
C SER A 164 12.57 35.79 4.60
N SER A 165 12.33 36.67 3.63
CA SER A 165 12.24 36.30 2.22
C SER A 165 12.90 37.36 1.35
N GLY A 166 13.18 37.02 0.09
CA GLY A 166 13.72 37.98 -0.85
C GLY A 166 14.23 37.33 -2.14
N ARG A 167 15.04 38.08 -2.87
CA ARG A 167 15.76 37.61 -4.06
C ARG A 167 17.25 37.56 -3.81
N ILE A 168 17.87 36.48 -4.25
CA ILE A 168 19.32 36.36 -4.23
C ILE A 168 19.90 37.18 -5.38
N SER A 169 20.62 38.24 -5.04
CA SER A 169 21.47 39.01 -5.95
C SER A 169 22.94 38.68 -5.67
N ASP A 170 23.77 38.57 -6.72
CA ASP A 170 25.21 38.27 -6.61
C ASP A 170 25.54 37.01 -5.79
N ASN A 171 24.67 36.00 -5.87
CA ASN A 171 24.81 34.73 -5.14
C ASN A 171 24.88 34.90 -3.60
N LYS A 172 24.31 35.99 -3.07
CA LYS A 172 24.34 36.33 -1.65
C LYS A 172 22.93 36.52 -1.09
N ALA A 173 22.73 36.03 0.13
CA ALA A 173 21.58 36.34 0.96
C ALA A 173 22.06 37.04 2.24
N ASN A 174 21.45 38.18 2.57
CA ASN A 174 21.71 38.88 3.82
C ASN A 174 20.91 38.22 4.95
N VAL A 175 21.61 37.78 6.00
CA VAL A 175 21.07 37.10 7.17
C VAL A 175 21.44 37.82 8.47
N HIS A 176 21.97 39.05 8.38
CA HIS A 176 22.42 39.83 9.53
C HIS A 176 21.31 40.08 10.56
N GLN A 177 20.07 40.24 10.09
CA GLN A 177 18.91 40.52 10.93
C GLN A 177 18.43 39.29 11.73
N LEU A 178 18.92 38.09 11.41
CA LEU A 178 18.53 36.88 12.11
C LEU A 178 19.25 36.76 13.45
N LEU A 179 18.51 36.36 14.49
CA LEU A 179 19.10 36.00 15.78
C LEU A 179 19.92 34.71 15.65
N LYS A 180 20.84 34.48 16.59
CA LYS A 180 21.65 33.25 16.63
C LYS A 180 20.76 32.02 16.74
N GLY A 181 21.02 31.00 15.93
CA GLY A 181 20.15 29.81 15.89
C GLY A 181 20.30 28.96 14.64
N ILE A 182 19.42 27.97 14.53
CA ILE A 182 19.33 27.05 13.39
C ILE A 182 18.22 27.54 12.44
N TYR A 183 18.55 27.59 11.16
CA TYR A 183 17.63 28.02 10.11
C TYR A 183 17.69 27.11 8.90
N PHE A 184 16.65 27.17 8.08
CA PHE A 184 16.55 26.51 6.79
C PHE A 184 16.26 27.55 5.71
N ILE A 185 17.14 27.70 4.73
CA ILE A 185 16.89 28.50 3.54
C ILE A 185 16.27 27.61 2.47
N GLN A 186 15.14 28.04 1.94
CA GLN A 186 14.44 27.46 0.81
C GLN A 186 14.68 28.33 -0.42
N ILE A 187 15.12 27.74 -1.53
CA ILE A 187 15.48 28.46 -2.76
C ILE A 187 14.67 27.85 -3.90
N ASN A 188 13.98 28.70 -4.68
CA ASN A 188 13.22 28.26 -5.84
C ASN A 188 13.95 28.67 -7.13
N ASP A 189 14.56 27.71 -7.81
CA ASP A 189 15.27 27.92 -9.07
C ASP A 189 14.56 27.17 -10.21
N LYS A 190 13.97 27.91 -11.15
CA LYS A 190 13.27 27.35 -12.33
C LYS A 190 12.23 26.29 -11.98
N GLY A 191 11.48 26.52 -10.90
CA GLY A 191 10.43 25.61 -10.41
C GLY A 191 10.96 24.43 -9.58
N LYS A 192 12.28 24.31 -9.39
CA LYS A 192 12.88 23.37 -8.46
C LYS A 192 13.15 24.05 -7.13
N THR A 193 12.46 23.59 -6.10
CA THR A 193 12.68 24.06 -4.72
C THR A 193 13.79 23.23 -4.08
N SER A 194 14.79 23.89 -3.49
CA SER A 194 15.83 23.29 -2.64
C SER A 194 15.74 23.83 -1.22
N ARG A 195 16.10 23.05 -0.19
CA ARG A 195 16.07 23.45 1.22
C ARG A 195 17.38 23.06 1.89
N LEU A 196 18.10 24.03 2.42
CA LEU A 196 19.43 23.86 3.01
C LEU A 196 19.46 24.40 4.44
N LYS A 197 20.10 23.68 5.35
CA LYS A 197 20.25 24.07 6.76
C LYS A 197 21.51 24.90 6.97
N PHE A 198 21.42 26.00 7.72
CA PHE A 198 22.58 26.75 8.21
C PHE A 198 22.45 27.17 9.68
N ILE A 199 23.57 27.57 10.27
CA ILE A 199 23.67 28.05 11.65
C ILE A 199 24.07 29.53 11.63
N LYS A 200 23.28 30.39 12.26
CA LYS A 200 23.59 31.80 12.52
C LYS A 200 24.33 31.93 13.84
N LYS A 201 25.49 32.62 13.83
CA LYS A 201 26.30 32.92 15.03
C LYS A 201 26.36 34.41 15.36
#